data_AF-A0A382D8Z1-F1
#
_entry.id   AF-A0A382D8Z1-F1
#
_cell.length_a   1.000
_cell.length_b   1.000
_cell.length_c   1.000
_cell.angle_alpha   90.00
_cell.angle_beta   90.00
_cell.angle_gamma   90.00
#
_symmetry.space_group_name_H-M   'P 1'
#
loop_
_entity.id
_entity.type
_entity.pdbx_description
1 polymer ?
#
loop_
_entity_poly.entity_id
_entity_poly.type
_entity_poly.pdbx_seq_one_letter_code
_entity_poly.pdbx_strand_id
1 'polypeptide(L)'
;MVFSLGCSDDGAPLINKRSKDHADQESWGVTIILSNQGVERARVRSGHLEKYNKREFILLDENVIVDFYDKNEKHISKLTSLKAEVDQGSNDMRA
;
A
#
# COMPACT_ATOMS: atom_id res chain seq x y z
N MET A 1 4.77 41.51 -21.95
CA MET A 1 4.29 40.38 -22.74
C MET A 1 4.91 39.13 -22.13
N VAL A 2 4.14 38.39 -21.33
CA VAL A 2 4.62 37.21 -20.59
C VAL A 2 4.54 36.02 -21.54
N PHE A 3 5.69 35.50 -21.96
CA PHE A 3 5.75 34.28 -22.75
C PHE A 3 5.69 33.07 -21.81
N SER A 4 4.52 32.45 -21.72
CA SER A 4 4.37 31.12 -21.14
C SER A 4 4.92 30.10 -22.14
N LEU A 5 6.06 29.49 -21.78
CA LEU A 5 6.58 28.30 -22.45
C LEU A 5 5.62 27.13 -22.19
N GLY A 6 4.80 26.81 -23.18
CA GLY A 6 4.03 25.57 -23.21
C GLY A 6 4.98 24.38 -23.40
N CYS A 7 4.73 23.30 -22.67
CA CYS A 7 5.43 22.04 -22.85
C CYS A 7 4.96 21.43 -24.19
N SER A 8 5.82 21.40 -25.20
CA SER A 8 5.56 20.67 -26.45
C SER A 8 5.66 19.17 -26.18
N ASP A 9 4.56 18.44 -26.36
CA ASP A 9 4.58 16.98 -26.41
C ASP A 9 5.08 16.55 -27.80
N ASP A 10 6.41 16.46 -27.94
CA ASP A 10 7.01 15.88 -29.14
C ASP A 10 6.82 14.36 -29.10
N GLY A 11 5.91 13.89 -29.95
CA GLY A 11 5.57 12.48 -30.14
C GLY A 11 6.78 11.61 -30.43
N ALA A 12 7.39 11.08 -29.38
CA ALA A 12 8.35 9.99 -29.46
C ALA A 12 7.59 8.67 -29.73
N PRO A 13 8.15 7.76 -30.55
CA PRO A 13 7.47 6.52 -30.90
C PRO A 13 7.22 5.70 -29.63
N LEU A 14 5.97 5.23 -29.48
CA LEU A 14 5.53 4.33 -28.42
C LEU A 14 6.29 3.00 -28.50
N ILE A 15 7.53 2.96 -28.01
CA ILE A 15 8.16 1.72 -27.59
C ILE A 15 7.45 1.33 -26.30
N ASN A 16 6.28 0.72 -26.44
CA ASN A 16 5.60 0.05 -25.34
C ASN A 16 6.37 -1.24 -25.02
N LYS A 17 7.51 -1.07 -24.35
CA LYS A 17 8.23 -2.11 -23.63
C LYS A 17 8.33 -1.68 -22.17
N ARG A 18 7.20 -1.66 -21.46
CA ARG A 18 7.19 -1.74 -19.99
C ARG A 18 6.36 -2.93 -19.55
N SER A 19 6.82 -4.14 -19.86
CA SER A 19 6.33 -5.36 -19.21
C SER A 19 7.32 -5.79 -18.12
N LYS A 20 7.63 -4.87 -17.22
CA LYS A 20 8.23 -5.20 -15.93
C LYS A 20 7.19 -4.74 -14.92
N ASP A 21 6.65 -5.70 -14.19
CA ASP A 21 5.44 -5.62 -13.38
C ASP A 21 5.73 -4.77 -12.13
N HIS A 22 5.87 -3.46 -12.33
CA HIS A 22 6.27 -2.51 -11.30
C HIS A 22 5.07 -2.06 -10.46
N ALA A 23 5.32 -1.79 -9.18
CA ALA A 23 4.33 -1.19 -8.31
C ALA A 23 3.88 0.17 -8.86
N ASP A 24 2.58 0.44 -8.77
CA ASP A 24 2.05 1.76 -9.11
C ASP A 24 2.46 2.79 -8.06
N GLN A 25 2.60 2.35 -6.79
CA GLN A 25 3.04 3.16 -5.67
C GLN A 25 3.86 2.31 -4.68
N GLU A 26 4.87 2.93 -4.07
CA GLU A 26 5.73 2.32 -3.05
C GLU A 26 5.82 3.23 -1.82
N SER A 27 6.07 2.63 -0.64
CA SER A 27 6.32 3.34 0.60
C SER A 27 7.15 2.52 1.57
N TRP A 28 7.93 3.18 2.43
CA TRP A 28 8.81 2.53 3.42
C TRP A 28 8.49 2.97 4.84
N GLY A 29 8.68 2.06 5.80
CA GLY A 29 8.40 2.30 7.22
C GLY A 29 6.93 2.59 7.49
N VAL A 30 6.04 1.85 6.83
CA VAL A 30 4.60 2.13 6.83
C VAL A 30 3.94 1.74 8.15
N THR A 31 2.98 2.55 8.57
CA THR A 31 2.00 2.19 9.60
C THR A 31 0.60 2.41 9.04
N ILE A 32 -0.19 1.33 8.96
CA ILE A 32 -1.59 1.35 8.51
C ILE A 32 -2.47 1.14 9.73
N ILE A 33 -3.44 2.04 9.94
CA ILE A 33 -4.41 1.95 11.03
C ILE A 33 -5.76 1.59 10.44
N LEU A 34 -6.26 0.41 10.80
CA LEU A 34 -7.61 -0.03 10.50
C LEU A 34 -8.50 0.35 11.67
N SER A 35 -9.55 1.14 11.38
CA SER A 35 -10.50 1.60 12.39
C SER A 35 -11.93 1.26 12.00
N ASN A 36 -12.79 1.14 13.01
CA ASN A 36 -14.23 1.06 12.82
C ASN A 36 -14.88 2.13 13.68
N GLN A 37 -15.58 3.07 13.04
CA GLN A 37 -16.19 4.25 13.68
C GLN A 37 -15.20 5.08 14.52
N GLY A 38 -13.98 5.25 14.01
CA GLY A 38 -12.92 6.02 14.68
C GLY A 38 -12.17 5.27 15.79
N VAL A 39 -12.58 4.05 16.13
CA VAL A 39 -11.89 3.20 17.13
C VAL A 39 -10.89 2.30 16.43
N GLU A 40 -9.62 2.30 16.85
CA GLU A 40 -8.57 1.46 16.29
C GLU A 40 -8.87 -0.03 16.53
N ARG A 41 -8.76 -0.83 15.47
CA ARG A 41 -9.00 -2.28 15.47
C ARG A 41 -7.76 -3.08 15.16
N ALA A 42 -6.92 -2.55 14.28
CA ALA A 42 -5.62 -3.12 14.01
C ALA A 42 -4.61 -2.05 13.59
N ARG A 43 -3.36 -2.26 13.99
CA ARG A 43 -2.19 -1.50 13.55
C ARG A 43 -1.24 -2.41 12.81
N VAL A 44 -1.05 -2.15 11.52
CA VAL A 44 -0.12 -2.89 10.67
C VAL A 44 1.14 -2.08 10.50
N ARG A 45 2.30 -2.67 10.75
CA ARG A 45 3.62 -2.06 10.52
C ARG A 45 4.41 -2.94 9.55
N SER A 46 5.04 -2.32 8.55
CA SER A 46 5.89 -3.01 7.59
C SER A 46 7.09 -2.15 7.20
N GLY A 47 8.21 -2.77 6.86
CA GLY A 47 9.36 -2.05 6.31
C GLY A 47 9.10 -1.50 4.91
N HIS A 48 8.32 -2.20 4.10
CA HIS A 48 8.03 -1.82 2.73
C HIS A 48 6.60 -2.18 2.30
N LEU A 49 6.03 -1.34 1.42
CA LEU A 49 4.69 -1.47 0.85
C LEU A 49 4.77 -1.23 -0.66
N GLU A 50 4.19 -2.14 -1.43
CA GLU A 50 3.96 -1.98 -2.87
C GLU A 50 2.46 -2.05 -3.17
N LYS A 51 1.93 -1.11 -3.94
CA LYS A 51 0.53 -1.09 -4.37
C LYS A 51 0.41 -1.33 -5.87
N TYR A 52 -0.51 -2.22 -6.24
CA TYR A 52 -0.82 -2.55 -7.61
C TYR A 52 -2.30 -2.29 -7.88
N ASN A 53 -2.62 -1.19 -8.56
CA ASN A 53 -3.98 -0.74 -8.85
C ASN A 53 -4.68 -1.71 -9.81
N LYS A 54 -4.01 -2.12 -10.90
CA LYS A 54 -4.63 -3.00 -11.92
C LYS A 54 -4.96 -4.40 -11.39
N ARG A 55 -4.17 -4.87 -10.42
CA ARG A 55 -4.30 -6.21 -9.82
C ARG A 55 -5.06 -6.17 -8.49
N GLU A 56 -5.44 -4.98 -8.05
CA GLU A 56 -6.21 -4.74 -6.83
C GLU A 56 -5.61 -5.39 -5.57
N PHE A 57 -4.28 -5.38 -5.43
CA PHE A 57 -3.62 -5.84 -4.20
C PHE A 57 -2.53 -4.89 -3.71
N ILE A 58 -2.19 -5.03 -2.42
CA ILE A 58 -1.07 -4.39 -1.76
C ILE A 58 -0.17 -5.49 -1.20
N LEU A 59 1.12 -5.42 -1.46
CA LEU A 59 2.13 -6.27 -0.85
C LEU A 59 2.82 -5.51 0.28
N LEU A 60 2.96 -6.15 1.42
CA LEU A 60 3.73 -5.68 2.56
C LEU A 60 4.87 -6.66 2.80
N ASP A 61 6.10 -6.17 2.92
CA ASP A 61 7.24 -6.99 3.31
C ASP A 61 8.26 -6.22 4.15
N GLU A 62 9.42 -6.83 4.39
CA GLU A 62 10.43 -6.39 5.35
C GLU A 62 9.92 -6.40 6.80
N ASN A 63 9.31 -7.53 7.18
CA ASN A 63 8.66 -7.82 8.47
C ASN A 63 7.35 -7.08 8.67
N VAL A 64 6.26 -7.84 8.70
CA VAL A 64 4.92 -7.35 8.98
C VAL A 64 4.57 -7.64 10.43
N ILE A 65 4.10 -6.63 11.14
CA ILE A 65 3.59 -6.76 12.51
C ILE A 65 2.18 -6.19 12.55
N VAL A 66 1.22 -7.00 12.97
CA VAL A 66 -0.16 -6.58 13.18
C VAL A 66 -0.49 -6.68 14.67
N ASP A 67 -0.81 -5.55 15.29
CA ASP A 67 -1.39 -5.51 16.62
C ASP A 67 -2.90 -5.38 16.50
N PHE A 68 -3.65 -6.23 17.19
CA PHE A 68 -5.12 -6.18 17.20
C PHE A 68 -5.63 -5.61 18.51
N TYR A 69 -6.76 -4.91 18.45
CA TYR A 69 -7.36 -4.21 19.58
C TYR A 69 -8.86 -4.52 19.73
N ASP A 70 -9.34 -4.56 20.97
CA ASP A 70 -10.77 -4.68 21.27
C ASP A 70 -11.52 -3.34 21.10
N LYS A 71 -12.80 -3.30 21.49
CA LYS A 71 -13.64 -2.10 21.41
C LYS A 71 -13.28 -0.96 22.36
N ASN A 72 -12.38 -1.21 23.31
CA ASN A 72 -11.88 -0.22 24.25
C ASN A 72 -10.41 0.11 23.96
N GLU A 73 -9.93 -0.21 22.75
CA GLU A 73 -8.54 -0.01 22.32
C GLU A 73 -7.51 -0.76 23.20
N LYS A 74 -7.95 -1.85 23.84
CA LYS A 74 -7.05 -2.74 24.57
C LYS A 74 -6.44 -3.75 23.60
N HIS A 75 -5.12 -3.89 23.64
CA HIS A 75 -4.39 -4.89 22.85
C HIS A 75 -4.88 -6.31 23.19
N ILE A 76 -5.24 -7.09 22.17
CA ILE A 76 -5.75 -8.46 22.32
C ILE A 76 -4.76 -9.52 21.84
N SER A 77 -4.09 -9.27 20.72
CA SER A 77 -3.21 -10.24 20.09
C SER A 77 -2.25 -9.55 19.12
N LYS A 78 -1.22 -10.29 18.72
CA LYS A 78 -0.20 -9.85 17.79
C LYS A 78 0.04 -10.94 16.76
N LEU A 79 0.03 -10.56 15.48
CA LEU A 79 0.48 -11.38 14.37
C LEU A 79 1.80 -10.83 13.84
N THR A 80 2.72 -11.72 13.50
CA THR A 80 3.99 -11.37 12.88
C THR A 80 4.24 -12.28 11.68
N SER A 81 4.65 -11.71 10.56
CA SER A 81 5.02 -12.47 9.36
C SER A 81 6.16 -11.79 8.62
N LEU A 82 6.74 -12.47 7.65
CA LEU A 82 7.76 -11.88 6.77
C LEU A 82 7.14 -11.01 5.68
N LYS A 83 5.95 -11.40 5.20
CA LYS A 83 5.18 -10.73 4.16
C LYS A 83 3.68 -10.80 4.45
N ALA A 84 2.92 -9.89 3.87
CA ALA A 84 1.47 -9.96 3.84
C ALA A 84 0.94 -9.41 2.52
N GLU A 85 -0.20 -9.93 2.07
CA GLU A 85 -0.93 -9.45 0.90
C GLU A 85 -2.30 -8.96 1.35
N VAL A 86 -2.72 -7.80 0.86
CA VAL A 86 -4.05 -7.23 1.09
C VAL A 86 -4.80 -7.20 -0.23
N ASP A 87 -5.94 -7.87 -0.29
CA ASP A 87 -6.90 -7.77 -1.39
C ASP A 87 -7.70 -6.46 -1.23
N GLN A 88 -7.62 -5.55 -2.20
CA GLN A 88 -8.29 -4.25 -2.13
C GLN A 88 -9.81 -4.35 -2.38
N GLY A 89 -10.28 -5.43 -3.01
CA GLY A 89 -11.69 -5.67 -3.28
C GLY A 89 -12.43 -6.17 -2.04
N SER A 90 -11.87 -7.15 -1.34
CA SER A 90 -12.47 -7.70 -0.12
C SER A 90 -12.01 -6.99 1.16
N ASN A 91 -10.86 -6.31 1.13
CA ASN A 91 -10.12 -5.81 2.30
C ASN A 91 -9.61 -6.93 3.23
N ASP A 92 -9.48 -8.15 2.71
CA ASP A 92 -8.87 -9.25 3.45
C ASP A 92 -7.35 -9.17 3.38
N MET A 93 -6.71 -9.56 4.47
CA MET A 93 -5.26 -9.70 4.56
C MET A 93 -4.88 -11.18 4.71
N ARG A 94 -3.80 -11.60 4.04
CA ARG A 94 -3.14 -12.89 4.21
C ARG A 94 -1.69 -12.67 4.60
N ALA A 95 -1.20 -13.37 5.62
CA ALA A 95 0.11 -13.17 6.23
C ALA A 95 0.73 -14.49 6.69
#